data_AF-A0A6C0HXQ3-F1
#
_entry.id   AF-A0A6C0HXQ3-F1
#
_cell.length_a   1.000
_cell.length_b   1.000
_cell.length_c   1.000
_cell.angle_alpha   90.00
_cell.angle_beta   90.00
_cell.angle_gamma   90.00
#
_symmetry.space_group_name_H-M   'P 1'
#
loop_
_entity.id
_entity.type
_entity.pdbx_description
1 polymer ?
#
loop_
_entity_poly.entity_id
_entity_poly.type
_entity_poly.pdbx_seq_one_letter_code
_entity_poly.pdbx_strand_id
1 'polypeptide(L)'
;MEDEIILHPAAQKLVDDPTFLKIIEAKIQSITCDGKIDKKDIPDIVVLVVYCTNNLKKFNLNADTLGEVLEDTIMYLLCHFKVLPEDKSSEFRIMTKSIIDLVMMQPKFKSCFNSIINFILCRNK
;
A
#
# COMPACT_ATOMS: atom_id res chain seq x y z
N MET A 1 -13.37 -4.16 -18.63
CA MET A 1 -12.86 -2.77 -18.61
C MET A 1 -11.69 -2.81 -17.67
N GLU A 2 -10.48 -2.75 -18.20
CA GLU A 2 -9.33 -2.35 -17.39
C GLU A 2 -9.56 -0.87 -17.13
N ASP A 3 -10.18 -0.53 -16.01
CA ASP A 3 -10.15 0.86 -15.53
C ASP A 3 -8.66 1.18 -15.39
N GLU A 4 -8.18 2.08 -16.24
CA GLU A 4 -6.80 2.56 -16.19
C GLU A 4 -6.62 3.17 -14.80
N ILE A 5 -5.97 2.43 -13.89
CA ILE A 5 -5.77 2.89 -12.51
C ILE A 5 -4.91 4.15 -12.61
N ILE A 6 -5.53 5.31 -12.44
CA ILE A 6 -4.83 6.59 -12.46
C ILE A 6 -4.03 6.67 -11.16
N LEU A 7 -2.75 6.35 -11.25
CA LEU A 7 -1.86 6.35 -10.10
C LEU A 7 -1.52 7.78 -9.68
N HIS A 8 -1.59 8.02 -8.37
CA HIS A 8 -0.98 9.20 -7.78
C HIS A 8 0.53 9.27 -8.13
N PRO A 9 1.13 10.46 -8.36
CA PRO A 9 2.53 10.58 -8.79
C PRO A 9 3.56 9.88 -7.89
N ALA A 10 3.29 9.81 -6.59
CA ALA A 10 4.14 9.07 -5.65
C ALA A 10 4.02 7.54 -5.80
N ALA A 11 2.82 7.03 -6.11
CA ALA A 11 2.62 5.63 -6.45
C ALA A 11 3.33 5.30 -7.76
N GLN A 12 3.17 6.16 -8.78
CA GLN A 12 3.84 6.00 -10.08
C GLN A 12 5.36 5.89 -9.93
N LYS A 13 5.98 6.84 -9.22
CA LYS A 13 7.43 6.81 -8.95
C LYS A 13 7.88 5.57 -8.19
N LEU A 14 7.02 4.99 -7.37
CA LEU A 14 7.34 3.79 -6.62
C LEU A 14 7.24 2.54 -7.51
N VAL A 15 6.20 2.42 -8.32
CA VAL A 15 6.03 1.27 -9.23
C VAL A 15 6.97 1.34 -10.45
N ASP A 16 7.49 2.51 -10.79
CA ASP A 16 8.54 2.66 -11.82
C ASP A 16 9.94 2.27 -11.32
N ASP A 17 10.12 2.09 -10.01
CA ASP A 17 11.40 1.66 -9.43
C ASP A 17 11.59 0.14 -9.67
N PRO A 18 12.53 -0.26 -10.53
CA PRO A 18 12.71 -1.66 -10.90
C PRO A 18 13.20 -2.52 -9.72
N THR A 19 13.90 -1.91 -8.75
CA THR A 19 14.34 -2.63 -7.54
C THR A 19 13.14 -2.93 -6.66
N PHE A 20 12.25 -1.95 -6.51
CA PHE A 20 11.00 -2.13 -5.78
C PHE A 20 10.13 -3.20 -6.44
N LEU A 21 9.88 -3.11 -7.75
CA LEU A 21 9.05 -4.09 -8.47
C LEU A 21 9.58 -5.51 -8.32
N LYS A 22 10.89 -5.71 -8.45
CA LYS A 22 11.49 -7.05 -8.32
C LYS A 22 11.30 -7.64 -6.91
N ILE A 23 11.38 -6.81 -5.87
CA ILE A 23 11.14 -7.25 -4.49
C ILE A 23 9.65 -7.56 -4.28
N ILE A 24 8.76 -6.73 -4.82
CA ILE A 24 7.31 -6.93 -4.73
C ILE A 24 6.89 -8.18 -5.47
N GLU A 25 7.41 -8.42 -6.67
CA GLU A 25 7.14 -9.62 -7.45
C GLU A 25 7.47 -10.88 -6.63
N ALA A 26 8.66 -10.93 -6.03
CA ALA A 26 9.05 -12.04 -5.16
C ALA A 26 8.11 -12.20 -3.95
N LYS A 27 7.66 -11.09 -3.35
CA LYS A 27 6.67 -11.11 -2.26
C LYS A 27 5.33 -11.65 -2.73
N ILE A 28 4.79 -11.14 -3.83
CA ILE A 28 3.50 -11.58 -4.37
C ILE A 28 3.53 -13.06 -4.77
N GLN A 29 4.63 -13.52 -5.39
CA GLN A 29 4.81 -14.94 -5.68
C GLN A 29 4.88 -15.80 -4.42
N SER A 30 5.45 -15.29 -3.32
CA SER A 30 5.45 -16.00 -2.04
C SER A 30 4.08 -16.00 -1.34
N ILE A 31 3.24 -15.00 -1.64
CA ILE A 31 1.87 -14.90 -1.15
C ILE A 31 0.99 -15.94 -1.84
N THR A 32 1.02 -15.99 -3.17
CA THR A 32 0.10 -16.84 -3.94
C THR A 32 0.70 -18.21 -4.24
N CYS A 33 0.24 -19.25 -3.55
CA CYS A 33 0.65 -20.64 -3.86
C CYS A 33 0.06 -21.17 -5.17
N ASP A 34 -1.15 -20.74 -5.54
CA ASP A 34 -1.89 -21.19 -6.73
C ASP A 34 -1.97 -20.13 -7.85
N GLY A 35 -1.25 -19.01 -7.66
CA GLY A 35 -1.23 -17.87 -8.57
C GLY A 35 -2.40 -16.89 -8.39
N LYS A 36 -3.28 -17.08 -7.40
CA LYS A 36 -4.33 -16.14 -7.04
C LYS A 36 -4.31 -15.87 -5.54
N ILE A 37 -4.84 -14.71 -5.15
CA ILE A 37 -4.97 -14.37 -3.73
C ILE A 37 -6.30 -14.92 -3.20
N ASP A 38 -6.26 -15.56 -2.03
CA ASP A 38 -7.42 -15.97 -1.25
C ASP A 38 -7.41 -15.41 0.19
N LYS A 39 -8.34 -15.87 1.04
CA LYS A 39 -8.50 -15.37 2.42
C LYS A 39 -7.37 -15.80 3.36
N LYS A 40 -6.60 -16.83 3.02
CA LYS A 40 -5.46 -17.32 3.81
C LYS A 40 -4.24 -16.42 3.64
N ASP A 41 -4.19 -15.69 2.54
CA ASP A 41 -3.10 -14.80 2.15
C ASP A 41 -3.19 -13.42 2.83
N ILE A 42 -4.29 -13.14 3.53
CA ILE A 42 -4.54 -11.86 4.22
C ILE A 42 -3.39 -11.42 5.12
N PRO A 43 -2.79 -12.27 5.98
CA PRO A 43 -1.65 -11.88 6.80
C PRO A 43 -0.47 -11.36 5.97
N ASP A 44 -0.20 -11.96 4.82
CA ASP A 44 0.90 -11.56 3.97
C ASP A 44 0.58 -10.31 3.13
N ILE A 45 -0.70 -10.08 2.81
CA ILE A 45 -1.17 -8.79 2.26
C ILE A 45 -0.93 -7.66 3.27
N VAL A 46 -1.16 -7.89 4.57
CA VAL A 46 -0.82 -6.90 5.61
C VAL A 46 0.67 -6.57 5.58
N VAL A 47 1.53 -7.59 5.45
CA VAL A 47 2.99 -7.40 5.34
C VAL A 47 3.35 -6.61 4.07
N LEU A 48 2.67 -6.87 2.95
CA LEU A 48 2.83 -6.13 1.69
C LEU A 48 2.46 -4.65 1.86
N VAL A 49 1.34 -4.35 2.52
CA VAL A 49 0.90 -2.98 2.81
C VAL A 49 1.93 -2.26 3.69
N VAL A 50 2.44 -2.90 4.75
CA VAL A 50 3.48 -2.33 5.62
C VAL A 50 4.76 -2.05 4.82
N TYR A 51 5.15 -2.95 3.94
CA TYR A 51 6.32 -2.77 3.07
C TYR A 51 6.15 -1.58 2.12
N CYS A 52 5.01 -1.47 1.45
CA CYS A 52 4.69 -0.33 0.58
C CYS A 52 4.68 0.98 1.38
N THR A 53 4.10 0.97 2.58
CA THR A 53 4.05 2.14 3.46
C THR A 53 5.46 2.63 3.80
N ASN A 54 6.37 1.73 4.17
CA ASN A 54 7.74 2.10 4.50
C ASN A 54 8.52 2.66 3.30
N ASN A 55 8.25 2.16 2.09
CA ASN A 55 8.84 2.70 0.87
C ASN A 55 8.21 4.03 0.47
N LEU A 56 6.93 4.27 0.75
CA LEU A 56 6.25 5.53 0.45
C LEU A 56 6.64 6.67 1.41
N LYS A 57 7.13 6.37 2.61
CA LYS A 57 7.66 7.38 3.55
C LYS A 57 8.74 8.26 2.95
N LYS A 58 9.48 7.79 1.93
CA LYS A 58 10.51 8.58 1.24
C LYS A 58 9.94 9.75 0.42
N PHE A 59 8.62 9.79 0.19
CA PHE A 59 7.95 10.81 -0.63
C PHE A 59 7.22 11.90 0.19
N ASN A 60 7.39 11.96 1.51
CA ASN A 60 6.81 13.00 2.39
C ASN A 60 5.30 13.24 2.19
N LEU A 61 4.52 12.16 2.08
CA LEU A 61 3.06 12.23 1.96
C LEU A 61 2.42 12.60 3.31
N ASN A 62 1.33 13.37 3.28
CA ASN A 62 0.49 13.60 4.47
C ASN A 62 -0.36 12.33 4.78
N ALA A 63 -0.98 12.26 5.96
CA ALA A 63 -1.70 11.06 6.41
C ALA A 63 -2.87 10.70 5.50
N ASP A 64 -3.64 11.70 5.07
CA ASP A 64 -4.87 11.51 4.29
C ASP A 64 -4.52 11.01 2.87
N THR A 65 -3.52 11.61 2.24
CA THR A 65 -3.02 11.21 0.92
C THR A 65 -2.26 9.88 0.97
N LEU A 66 -1.59 9.54 2.07
CA LEU A 66 -0.87 8.27 2.18
C LEU A 66 -1.81 7.06 2.09
N GLY A 67 -3.01 7.15 2.68
CA GLY A 67 -4.01 6.08 2.60
C GLY A 67 -4.47 5.82 1.16
N GLU A 68 -4.80 6.89 0.42
CA GLU A 68 -5.20 6.81 -0.99
C GLU A 68 -4.06 6.25 -1.87
N VAL A 69 -2.85 6.78 -1.70
CA VAL A 69 -1.67 6.32 -2.45
C VAL A 69 -1.36 4.84 -2.18
N LEU A 70 -1.54 4.38 -0.94
CA LEU A 70 -1.38 2.98 -0.59
C LEU A 70 -2.43 2.10 -1.25
N GLU A 71 -3.68 2.53 -1.27
CA GLU A 71 -4.77 1.78 -1.91
C GLU A 71 -4.48 1.61 -3.40
N ASP A 72 -4.16 2.70 -4.10
CA ASP A 72 -3.83 2.70 -5.52
C ASP A 72 -2.61 1.82 -5.82
N THR A 73 -1.56 1.95 -5.01
CA THR A 73 -0.33 1.16 -5.16
C THR A 73 -0.64 -0.33 -5.02
N ILE A 74 -1.35 -0.73 -3.98
CA ILE A 74 -1.64 -2.15 -3.73
C ILE A 74 -2.54 -2.71 -4.83
N MET A 75 -3.63 -2.01 -5.18
CA MET A 75 -4.54 -2.46 -6.24
C MET A 75 -3.83 -2.59 -7.58
N TYR A 76 -2.97 -1.61 -7.93
CA TYR A 76 -2.14 -1.70 -9.12
C TYR A 76 -1.24 -2.94 -9.10
N LEU A 77 -0.52 -3.21 -8.01
CA LEU A 77 0.36 -4.37 -7.92
C LEU A 77 -0.43 -5.67 -8.07
N LEU A 78 -1.56 -5.82 -7.37
CA LEU A 78 -2.37 -7.04 -7.45
C LEU A 78 -2.94 -7.29 -8.87
N CYS A 79 -3.35 -6.23 -9.56
CA CYS A 79 -3.80 -6.30 -10.95
C CYS A 79 -2.65 -6.57 -11.92
N HIS A 80 -1.54 -5.86 -11.77
CA HIS A 80 -0.34 -5.96 -12.62
C HIS A 80 0.24 -7.39 -12.62
N PHE A 81 0.32 -8.00 -11.44
CA PHE A 81 0.77 -9.39 -11.31
C PHE A 81 -0.33 -10.43 -11.57
N LYS A 82 -1.54 -9.99 -11.95
CA LYS A 82 -2.69 -10.84 -12.28
C LYS A 82 -3.06 -11.83 -11.18
N VAL A 83 -2.84 -11.46 -9.93
CA VAL A 83 -3.12 -12.32 -8.76
C VAL A 83 -4.51 -12.07 -8.17
N LEU A 84 -5.14 -10.96 -8.52
CA LEU A 84 -6.50 -10.66 -8.09
C LEU A 84 -7.53 -11.48 -8.90
N PRO A 85 -8.46 -12.21 -8.24
CA PRO A 85 -9.61 -12.80 -8.92
C PRO A 85 -10.58 -11.70 -9.37
N GLU A 86 -10.98 -11.72 -10.65
CA GLU A 86 -11.85 -10.68 -11.25
C GLU A 86 -13.22 -10.60 -10.55
N ASP A 87 -13.75 -11.74 -10.13
CA ASP A 87 -15.04 -11.88 -9.44
C ASP A 87 -15.01 -11.39 -7.99
N LYS A 88 -13.82 -11.19 -7.41
CA LYS A 88 -13.64 -10.78 -5.99
C LYS A 88 -12.98 -9.42 -5.83
N SER A 89 -12.72 -8.71 -6.92
CA SER A 89 -12.02 -7.42 -6.91
C SER A 89 -12.59 -6.42 -5.89
N SER A 90 -13.93 -6.32 -5.79
CA SER A 90 -14.58 -5.42 -4.83
C SER A 90 -14.41 -5.86 -3.37
N GLU A 91 -14.49 -7.16 -3.07
CA GLU A 91 -14.26 -7.71 -1.72
C GLU A 91 -12.82 -7.43 -1.28
N PHE A 92 -11.86 -7.70 -2.17
CA PHE A 92 -10.44 -7.44 -1.94
C PHE A 92 -10.13 -5.95 -1.77
N ARG A 93 -10.82 -5.07 -2.50
CA ARG A 93 -10.65 -3.62 -2.35
C ARG A 93 -11.08 -3.15 -0.96
N ILE A 94 -12.24 -3.61 -0.47
CA ILE A 94 -12.75 -3.28 0.88
C ILE A 94 -11.80 -3.80 1.95
N MET A 95 -11.32 -5.03 1.79
CA MET A 95 -10.36 -5.64 2.69
C MET A 95 -9.02 -4.87 2.70
N THR A 96 -8.49 -4.53 1.52
CA THR A 96 -7.25 -3.74 1.39
C THR A 96 -7.38 -2.40 2.10
N LYS A 97 -8.50 -1.70 1.91
CA LYS A 97 -8.78 -0.44 2.62
C LYS A 97 -8.79 -0.62 4.13
N SER A 98 -9.44 -1.67 4.63
CA SER A 98 -9.48 -1.99 6.06
C SER A 98 -8.09 -2.27 6.63
N ILE A 99 -7.24 -2.98 5.88
CA ILE A 99 -5.84 -3.24 6.27
C ILE A 99 -5.03 -1.94 6.31
N ILE A 100 -5.18 -1.07 5.31
CA ILE A 100 -4.51 0.23 5.26
C ILE A 100 -4.91 1.06 6.48
N ASP A 101 -6.20 1.16 6.79
CA ASP A 101 -6.70 1.87 7.96
C ASP A 101 -6.06 1.33 9.25
N LEU A 102 -6.00 0.00 9.42
CA LEU A 102 -5.36 -0.64 10.58
C LEU A 102 -3.86 -0.34 10.68
N VAL A 103 -3.13 -0.39 9.55
CA VAL A 103 -1.69 -0.07 9.51
C VAL A 103 -1.46 1.40 9.88
N MET A 104 -2.30 2.30 9.36
CA MET A 104 -2.25 3.74 9.62
C MET A 104 -2.62 4.09 11.07
N MET A 105 -3.48 3.31 11.72
CA MET A 105 -3.86 3.49 13.12
C MET A 105 -2.78 3.05 14.13
N GLN A 106 -1.73 2.32 13.73
CA GLN A 106 -0.75 1.78 14.67
C GLN A 106 -0.02 2.90 15.47
N PRO A 107 0.19 2.73 16.80
CA PRO A 107 0.78 3.77 17.67
C PRO A 107 2.16 4.24 17.25
N LYS A 108 2.97 3.39 16.61
CA LYS A 108 4.30 3.75 16.09
C LYS A 108 4.21 4.69 14.88
N PHE A 109 3.15 4.60 14.08
CA PHE A 109 2.84 5.57 13.03
C PHE A 109 2.31 6.87 13.63
N LYS A 110 1.40 6.77 14.61
CA LYS A 110 0.85 7.91 15.34
C LYS A 110 1.91 8.72 16.10
N SER A 111 2.92 8.06 16.67
CA SER A 111 4.07 8.69 17.34
C SER A 111 4.98 9.45 16.37
N CYS A 112 5.24 8.88 15.18
CA CYS A 112 6.01 9.55 14.12
C CYS A 112 5.25 10.78 13.60
N PHE A 113 3.93 10.67 13.40
CA PHE A 113 3.06 11.79 13.03
C PHE A 113 2.97 12.87 14.10
N ASN A 114 2.76 12.50 15.37
CA ASN A 114 2.73 13.47 16.47
C ASN A 114 4.08 14.17 16.63
N SER A 115 5.19 13.49 16.37
CA SER A 115 6.52 14.10 16.38
C SER A 115 6.72 15.10 15.24
N ILE A 116 6.21 14.80 14.03
CA ILE A 116 6.23 15.72 12.88
C ILE A 116 5.29 16.92 13.10
N ILE A 117 4.08 16.70 13.60
CA ILE A 117 3.11 17.75 13.92
C ILE A 117 3.65 18.66 15.02
N ASN A 118 4.23 18.10 16.09
CA ASN A 118 4.87 18.89 17.15
C ASN A 118 6.10 19.65 16.63
N PHE A 119 6.89 19.08 15.72
CA PHE A 119 8.02 19.76 15.10
C PHE A 119 7.57 20.95 14.24
N ILE A 120 6.49 20.82 13.48
CA ILE A 120 5.93 21.89 12.65
C ILE A 120 5.28 22.98 13.51
N LEU A 121 4.56 22.61 14.57
CA LEU A 121 3.90 23.55 15.49
C LEU A 121 4.91 24.34 16.36
N CYS A 122 6.06 23.75 16.71
CA CYS A 122 7.11 24.44 17.46
C CYS A 122 7.99 25.35 16.60
N ARG A 123 7.96 25.24 15.26
CA ARG A 123 8.76 26.09 14.37
C ARG A 123 8.03 27.38 13.93
N ASN A 124 6.73 27.46 14.19
CA ASN A 124 5.87 28.64 13.93
C ASN A 124 5.56 29.45 15.22
N LYS A 125 6.40 29.32 16.25
CA LYS A 125 6.40 30.17 17.45
C LYS A 125 7.71 30.92 17.57
#